data_AF-A0ABC8LWQ3-F1
#
_entry.id   AF-A0ABC8LWQ3-F1
#
_cell.length_a   1.000
_cell.length_b   1.000
_cell.length_c   1.000
_cell.angle_alpha   90.00
_cell.angle_beta   90.00
_cell.angle_gamma   90.00
#
_symmetry.space_group_name_H-M   'P 1'
#
loop_
_entity.id
_entity.type
_entity.pdbx_description
1 polymer ?
#
loop_
_entity_poly.entity_id
_entity_poly.type
_entity_poly.pdbx_seq_one_letter_code
_entity_poly.pdbx_strand_id
1 'polypeptide(L)'
;MHCSARLADMLIKFSTDLQAQFFVGGPEFLMDEIKVLEECKCIGLPNFIPRSAFAAILSKCVDAIHAKPVEFMREVWDYVEAVLLSVITKYSENFPQIQPSIQRACRRLISKIKEQSVTRVIEMVEIDKMTDYTCNPEYTTVCTQMVAAQGSFVNAVTSSNILCFTWVWKCCDYAFKEVSRSVAASSV
;
A
#
# COMPACT_ATOMS: atom_id res chain seq x y z
N MET A 1 13.92 -21.18 26.18
CA MET A 1 13.20 -19.93 25.85
C MET A 1 13.31 -19.72 24.36
N HIS A 2 12.18 -19.67 23.65
CA HIS A 2 12.10 -19.56 22.19
C HIS A 2 11.81 -18.10 21.75
N CYS A 3 12.37 -17.10 22.44
CA CYS A 3 12.01 -15.70 22.20
C CYS A 3 12.29 -15.27 20.75
N SER A 4 13.41 -15.72 20.18
CA SER A 4 13.75 -15.46 18.78
C SER A 4 12.78 -16.12 17.79
N ALA A 5 12.31 -17.35 18.08
CA ALA A 5 11.33 -18.02 17.24
C ALA A 5 9.98 -17.29 17.28
N ARG A 6 9.55 -16.84 18.47
CA ARG A 6 8.31 -16.09 18.62
C ARG A 6 8.34 -14.74 17.89
N LEU A 7 9.47 -14.04 17.93
CA LEU A 7 9.65 -12.81 17.16
C LEU A 7 9.64 -13.08 15.65
N ALA A 8 10.24 -14.19 15.21
CA ALA A 8 10.17 -14.61 13.81
C ALA A 8 8.72 -14.89 13.38
N ASP A 9 7.93 -15.59 14.20
CA ASP A 9 6.50 -15.84 13.93
C ASP A 9 5.71 -14.53 13.80
N MET A 10 5.98 -13.55 14.67
CA MET A 10 5.34 -12.22 14.59
C MET A 10 5.69 -11.50 13.28
N LEU A 11 6.95 -11.58 12.84
CA LEU A 11 7.39 -11.00 11.55
C LEU A 11 6.74 -11.70 10.36
N ILE A 12 6.68 -13.04 10.37
CA ILE A 12 6.03 -13.83 9.32
C ILE A 12 4.55 -13.47 9.22
N LYS A 13 3.86 -13.40 10.36
CA LYS A 13 2.46 -12.99 10.42
C LYS A 13 2.28 -11.58 9.84
N PHE A 14 3.09 -10.61 10.29
CA PHE A 14 3.04 -9.24 9.78
C PHE A 14 3.24 -9.17 8.26
N SER A 15 4.21 -9.90 7.72
CA SER A 15 4.45 -9.97 6.27
C SER A 15 3.25 -10.56 5.51
N THR A 16 2.66 -11.64 6.04
CA THR A 16 1.47 -12.27 5.45
C THR A 16 0.27 -11.32 5.47
N ASP A 17 0.06 -10.63 6.60
CA ASP A 17 -1.02 -9.66 6.76
C ASP A 17 -0.86 -8.49 5.78
N LEU A 18 0.36 -8.01 5.56
CA LEU A 18 0.63 -6.98 4.56
C LEU A 18 0.30 -7.46 3.14
N GLN A 19 0.76 -8.66 2.76
CA GLN A 19 0.50 -9.22 1.43
C GLN A 19 -0.99 -9.40 1.15
N ALA A 20 -1.77 -9.86 2.13
CA ALA A 20 -3.21 -10.08 1.97
C ALA A 20 -4.00 -8.80 1.59
N GLN A 21 -3.50 -7.61 1.94
CA GLN A 21 -4.15 -6.35 1.55
C GLN A 21 -3.95 -5.98 0.08
N PHE A 22 -2.83 -6.39 -0.52
CA PHE A 22 -2.52 -6.06 -1.92
C PHE A 22 -3.09 -7.08 -2.90
N PHE A 23 -3.44 -8.29 -2.44
CA PHE A 23 -4.04 -9.34 -3.28
C PHE A 23 -5.54 -9.16 -3.54
N VAL A 24 -6.17 -8.08 -3.05
CA VAL A 24 -7.55 -7.71 -3.42
C VAL A 24 -7.52 -6.97 -4.78
N GLY A 25 -6.93 -7.63 -5.79
CA GLY A 25 -6.90 -7.18 -7.18
C GLY A 25 -8.23 -7.48 -7.88
N GLY A 26 -9.31 -6.89 -7.39
CA GLY A 26 -10.59 -6.87 -8.10
C GLY A 26 -10.56 -5.89 -9.29
N PRO A 27 -11.53 -5.97 -10.22
CA PRO A 27 -11.67 -4.99 -11.32
C PRO A 27 -11.77 -3.52 -10.85
N GLU A 28 -12.09 -3.31 -9.57
CA GLU A 28 -12.11 -2.00 -8.90
C GLU A 28 -10.72 -1.33 -8.86
N PHE A 29 -9.63 -2.11 -8.74
CA PHE A 29 -8.25 -1.59 -8.73
C PHE A 29 -7.91 -0.84 -10.03
N LEU A 30 -8.28 -1.42 -11.17
CA LEU A 30 -8.07 -0.79 -12.49
C LEU A 30 -8.93 0.46 -12.66
N MET A 31 -10.16 0.47 -12.12
CA MET A 31 -11.05 1.64 -12.21
C MET A 31 -10.55 2.81 -11.37
N ASP A 32 -10.07 2.56 -10.16
CA ASP A 32 -9.50 3.60 -9.29
C ASP A 32 -8.22 4.21 -9.88
N GLU A 33 -7.40 3.38 -10.53
CA GLU A 33 -6.17 3.82 -11.19
C GLU A 33 -6.46 4.65 -12.46
N ILE A 34 -7.42 4.21 -13.28
CA ILE A 34 -7.92 4.98 -14.45
C ILE A 34 -8.50 6.33 -14.01
N LYS A 35 -9.28 6.37 -12.93
CA LYS A 35 -9.85 7.60 -12.39
C LYS A 35 -8.76 8.59 -11.94
N VAL A 36 -7.70 8.12 -11.26
CA VAL A 36 -6.57 8.97 -10.87
C VAL A 36 -5.86 9.57 -12.10
N LEU A 37 -5.73 8.80 -13.18
CA LEU A 37 -5.15 9.27 -14.44
C LEU A 37 -6.02 10.35 -15.12
N GLU A 38 -7.35 10.21 -15.09
CA GLU A 38 -8.31 11.19 -15.60
C GLU A 38 -8.30 12.49 -14.77
N GLU A 39 -8.32 12.38 -13.44
CA GLU A 39 -8.29 13.52 -12.50
C GLU A 39 -7.02 14.37 -12.67
N CYS A 40 -5.90 13.72 -12.97
CA CYS A 40 -4.63 14.40 -13.23
C CYS A 40 -4.57 15.08 -14.61
N LYS A 41 -5.64 15.08 -15.42
CA LYS A 41 -5.73 15.66 -16.78
C LYS A 41 -4.52 15.31 -17.66
N CYS A 42 -4.10 14.06 -17.60
CA CYS A 42 -2.84 13.62 -18.20
C CYS A 42 -2.94 13.60 -19.73
N ILE A 43 -2.17 14.46 -20.42
CA ILE A 43 -1.87 14.30 -21.85
C ILE A 43 -0.80 13.20 -21.93
N GLY A 44 -1.26 11.95 -22.09
CA GLY A 44 -0.40 10.77 -22.03
C GLY A 44 0.57 10.67 -23.21
N LEU A 45 1.87 10.71 -22.92
CA LEU A 45 2.86 10.10 -23.80
C LEU A 45 2.68 8.57 -23.74
N PRO A 46 2.83 7.84 -24.86
CA PRO A 46 2.86 6.39 -24.83
C PRO A 46 3.92 5.94 -23.81
N ASN A 47 3.52 5.07 -22.89
CA ASN A 47 4.39 4.43 -21.90
C ASN A 47 4.85 5.29 -20.71
N PHE A 48 4.21 6.44 -20.43
CA PHE A 48 4.56 7.27 -19.26
C PHE A 48 3.35 7.54 -18.36
N ILE A 49 3.41 7.08 -17.11
CA ILE A 49 2.49 7.53 -16.05
C ILE A 49 3.05 8.84 -15.51
N PRO A 50 2.28 9.94 -15.53
CA PRO A 50 2.74 11.19 -14.94
C PRO A 50 3.03 11.02 -13.45
N ARG A 51 4.13 11.64 -13.00
CA ARG A 51 4.62 11.51 -11.62
C ARG A 51 3.53 11.77 -10.57
N SER A 52 2.63 12.71 -10.83
CA SER A 52 1.51 13.03 -9.94
C SER A 52 0.50 11.89 -9.79
N ALA A 53 0.19 11.18 -10.88
CA ALA A 53 -0.70 10.02 -10.84
C ALA A 53 -0.04 8.85 -10.08
N PHE A 54 1.24 8.58 -10.37
CA PHE A 54 2.02 7.57 -9.65
C PHE A 54 2.08 7.87 -8.15
N ALA A 55 2.41 9.10 -7.76
CA ALA A 55 2.45 9.51 -6.36
C ALA A 55 1.09 9.38 -5.67
N ALA A 56 -0.01 9.72 -6.35
CA ALA A 56 -1.36 9.58 -5.81
C ALA A 56 -1.74 8.11 -5.57
N ILE A 57 -1.39 7.21 -6.50
CA ILE A 57 -1.61 5.76 -6.35
C ILE A 57 -0.75 5.21 -5.21
N LEU A 58 0.53 5.56 -5.17
CA LEU A 58 1.46 5.13 -4.12
C LEU A 58 1.00 5.60 -2.74
N SER A 59 0.58 6.86 -2.60
CA SER A 59 0.04 7.39 -1.34
C SER A 59 -1.18 6.58 -0.90
N LYS A 60 -2.15 6.30 -1.79
CA LYS A 60 -3.33 5.48 -1.46
C LYS A 60 -2.93 4.09 -0.96
N CYS A 61 -1.94 3.45 -1.60
CA CYS A 61 -1.42 2.16 -1.17
C CYS A 61 -0.78 2.22 0.23
N VAL A 62 0.04 3.23 0.49
CA VAL A 62 0.69 3.41 1.81
C VAL A 62 -0.36 3.75 2.88
N ASP A 63 -1.34 4.61 2.56
CA ASP A 63 -2.47 4.95 3.44
C ASP A 63 -3.31 3.71 3.80
N ALA A 64 -3.46 2.74 2.92
CA ALA A 64 -4.17 1.50 3.23
C ALA A 64 -3.45 0.62 4.27
N ILE A 65 -2.12 0.75 4.38
CA ILE A 65 -1.29 -0.11 5.25
C ILE A 65 -0.66 0.64 6.43
N HIS A 66 -0.74 1.97 6.49
CA HIS A 66 0.04 2.81 7.42
C HIS A 66 -0.11 2.44 8.91
N ALA A 67 -1.29 1.94 9.31
CA ALA A 67 -1.54 1.55 10.70
C ALA A 67 -0.83 0.25 11.11
N LYS A 68 -0.65 -0.69 10.16
CA LYS A 68 -0.15 -2.03 10.46
C LYS A 68 1.28 -2.06 11.01
N PRO A 69 2.28 -1.37 10.43
CA PRO A 69 3.63 -1.32 10.99
C PRO A 69 3.64 -0.77 12.43
N VAL A 70 2.77 0.20 12.70
CA VAL A 70 2.66 0.85 14.01
C VAL A 70 2.06 -0.12 15.04
N GLU A 71 1.01 -0.84 14.68
CA GLU A 71 0.41 -1.90 15.51
C GLU A 71 1.39 -3.03 15.79
N PHE A 72 2.08 -3.52 14.75
CA PHE A 72 3.12 -4.53 14.87
C PHE A 72 4.20 -4.13 15.87
N MET A 73 4.70 -2.89 15.81
CA MET A 73 5.69 -2.41 16.76
C MET A 73 5.18 -2.40 18.20
N ARG A 74 3.90 -2.08 18.42
CA ARG A 74 3.30 -2.14 19.76
C ARG A 74 3.28 -3.58 20.27
N GLU A 75 2.83 -4.53 19.46
CA GLU A 75 2.77 -5.95 19.81
C GLU A 75 4.15 -6.53 20.16
N VAL A 76 5.18 -6.17 19.37
CA VAL A 76 6.56 -6.59 19.65
C VAL A 76 7.03 -6.07 21.01
N TRP A 77 6.80 -4.79 21.31
CA TRP A 77 7.20 -4.22 22.60
C TRP A 77 6.40 -4.78 23.78
N ASP A 78 5.12 -5.06 23.61
CA ASP A 78 4.29 -5.74 24.63
C ASP A 78 4.82 -7.14 24.94
N TYR A 79 5.24 -7.88 23.90
CA TYR A 79 5.89 -9.17 24.08
C TYR A 79 7.24 -9.05 24.79
N VAL A 80 8.09 -8.11 24.39
CA VAL A 80 9.40 -7.86 25.03
C VAL A 80 9.21 -7.48 26.50
N GLU A 81 8.22 -6.64 26.82
CA GLU A 81 7.89 -6.28 28.21
C GLU A 81 7.53 -7.52 29.03
N ALA A 82 6.64 -8.36 28.52
CA ALA A 82 6.21 -9.58 29.19
C ALA A 82 7.38 -10.55 29.44
N VAL A 83 8.23 -10.75 28.43
CA VAL A 83 9.43 -11.59 28.56
C VAL A 83 10.36 -11.02 29.62
N LEU A 84 10.65 -9.71 29.58
CA LEU A 84 11.58 -9.08 30.51
C LEU A 84 11.06 -9.11 31.95
N LEU A 85 9.76 -8.86 32.17
CA LEU A 85 9.14 -8.99 33.48
C LEU A 85 9.17 -10.42 34.00
N SER A 86 8.99 -11.43 33.13
CA SER A 86 9.10 -12.84 33.52
C SER A 86 10.52 -13.21 33.96
N VAL A 87 11.53 -12.70 33.25
CA VAL A 87 12.96 -12.88 33.57
C VAL A 87 13.28 -12.21 34.90
N ILE A 88 12.92 -10.93 35.07
CA ILE A 88 13.13 -10.19 36.32
C ILE A 88 12.50 -10.93 37.49
N THR A 89 11.26 -11.37 37.34
CA THR A 89 10.54 -12.11 38.39
C THR A 89 11.30 -13.37 38.76
N LYS A 90 11.67 -14.20 37.78
CA LYS A 90 12.41 -15.45 38.00
C LYS A 90 13.76 -15.25 38.71
N TYR A 91 14.51 -14.22 38.35
CA TYR A 91 15.83 -13.98 38.94
C TYR A 91 15.78 -13.20 40.27
N SER A 92 14.64 -12.61 40.62
CA SER A 92 14.46 -11.87 41.89
C SER A 92 13.55 -12.58 42.89
N GLU A 93 13.17 -13.84 42.66
CA GLU A 93 12.29 -14.63 43.56
C GLU A 93 12.81 -14.65 45.01
N ASN A 94 14.14 -14.72 45.20
CA ASN A 94 14.78 -14.73 46.51
C ASN A 94 14.86 -13.35 47.18
N PHE A 95 14.52 -12.27 46.47
CA PHE A 95 14.62 -10.89 46.94
C PHE A 95 13.32 -10.10 46.66
N PRO A 96 12.20 -10.47 47.31
CA PRO A 96 10.90 -9.85 47.05
C PRO A 96 10.85 -8.36 47.36
N GLN A 97 11.76 -7.86 48.21
CA GLN A 97 11.82 -6.46 48.62
C GLN A 97 12.29 -5.53 47.49
N ILE A 98 13.15 -6.01 46.57
CA ILE A 98 13.68 -5.22 45.45
C ILE A 98 12.88 -5.44 44.15
N GLN A 99 12.06 -6.48 44.09
CA GLN A 99 11.32 -6.83 42.88
C GLN A 99 10.38 -5.70 42.39
N PRO A 100 9.59 -5.01 43.24
CA PRO A 100 8.72 -3.93 42.78
C PRO A 100 9.47 -2.74 42.19
N SER A 101 10.64 -2.40 42.76
CA SER A 101 11.44 -1.26 42.28
C SER A 101 12.07 -1.57 40.92
N ILE A 102 12.60 -2.78 40.73
CA ILE A 102 13.16 -3.24 39.45
C ILE A 102 12.06 -3.31 38.38
N GLN A 103 10.91 -3.91 38.68
CA GLN A 103 9.79 -3.99 37.74
C GLN A 103 9.31 -2.59 37.34
N ARG A 104 9.20 -1.65 38.28
CA ARG A 104 8.80 -0.27 37.97
C ARG A 104 9.82 0.42 37.06
N ALA A 105 11.11 0.27 37.34
CA ALA A 105 12.18 0.83 36.51
C ALA A 105 12.17 0.22 35.10
N CYS A 106 11.97 -1.10 35.00
CA CYS A 106 11.82 -1.82 33.75
C CYS A 106 10.65 -1.29 32.91
N ARG A 107 9.43 -1.22 33.48
CA ARG A 107 8.27 -0.69 32.77
C ARG A 107 8.50 0.73 32.28
N ARG A 108 9.07 1.60 33.13
CA ARG A 108 9.41 2.98 32.73
C ARG A 108 10.35 3.03 31.52
N LEU A 109 11.40 2.19 31.53
CA LEU A 109 12.35 2.12 30.42
C LEU A 109 11.68 1.59 29.14
N ILE A 110 10.94 0.49 29.24
CA ILE A 110 10.22 -0.10 28.11
C ILE A 110 9.20 0.88 27.53
N SER A 111 8.39 1.55 28.35
CA SER A 111 7.43 2.53 27.85
C SER A 111 8.13 3.66 27.07
N LYS A 112 9.25 4.16 27.56
CA LYS A 112 10.04 5.20 26.87
C LYS A 112 10.56 4.71 25.52
N ILE A 113 11.16 3.52 25.47
CA ILE A 113 11.72 2.99 24.22
C ILE A 113 10.60 2.60 23.25
N LYS A 114 9.48 2.04 23.74
CA LYS A 114 8.29 1.70 22.96
C LYS A 114 7.76 2.94 22.25
N GLU A 115 7.58 4.05 22.98
CA GLU A 115 7.12 5.32 22.42
C GLU A 115 8.07 5.83 21.33
N GLN A 116 9.39 5.87 21.61
CA GLN A 116 10.38 6.29 20.61
C GLN A 116 10.37 5.41 19.36
N SER A 117 10.23 4.10 19.53
CA SER A 117 10.18 3.14 18.43
C SER A 117 8.94 3.32 17.57
N VAL A 118 7.78 3.51 18.21
CA VAL A 118 6.50 3.76 17.53
C VAL A 118 6.56 5.06 16.75
N THR A 119 7.06 6.15 17.35
CA THR A 119 7.26 7.43 16.66
C THR A 119 8.17 7.26 15.45
N ARG A 120 9.26 6.50 15.58
CA ARG A 120 10.19 6.27 14.47
C ARG A 120 9.55 5.53 13.30
N VAL A 121 8.68 4.56 13.58
CA VAL A 121 7.95 3.85 12.52
C VAL A 121 6.90 4.75 11.85
N ILE A 122 6.23 5.62 12.61
CA ILE A 122 5.33 6.62 12.03
C ILE A 122 6.09 7.55 11.07
N GLU A 123 7.27 8.03 11.46
CA GLU A 123 8.12 8.85 10.59
C GLU A 123 8.54 8.10 9.32
N MET A 124 8.92 6.82 9.43
CA MET A 124 9.29 6.01 8.26
C MET A 124 8.12 5.88 7.27
N VAL A 125 6.92 5.58 7.77
CA VAL A 125 5.72 5.47 6.94
C VAL A 125 5.40 6.79 6.24
N GLU A 126 5.56 7.92 6.92
CA GLU A 126 5.31 9.24 6.33
C GLU A 126 6.35 9.61 5.25
N ILE A 127 7.61 9.21 5.45
CA ILE A 127 8.65 9.36 4.43
C ILE A 127 8.33 8.48 3.20
N ASP A 128 7.87 7.25 3.40
CA ASP A 128 7.48 6.35 2.31
C ASP A 128 6.27 6.87 1.52
N LYS A 129 5.38 7.67 2.12
CA LYS A 129 4.29 8.35 1.40
C LYS A 129 4.79 9.43 0.46
N MET A 130 5.80 10.17 0.87
CA MET A 130 6.30 11.35 0.13
C MET A 130 7.40 11.01 -0.87
N THR A 131 7.97 9.80 -0.79
CA THR A 131 9.08 9.38 -1.65
C THR A 131 8.59 8.47 -2.77
N ASP A 132 8.89 8.84 -4.01
CA ASP A 132 8.58 8.08 -5.23
C ASP A 132 9.81 7.37 -5.80
N TYR A 133 10.74 6.97 -4.91
CA TYR A 133 12.04 6.43 -5.27
C TYR A 133 12.24 5.01 -4.73
N THR A 134 12.76 4.12 -5.59
CA THR A 134 13.17 2.78 -5.19
C THR A 134 14.50 2.40 -5.83
N CYS A 135 15.41 1.83 -5.03
CA CYS A 135 16.64 1.20 -5.49
C CYS A 135 16.47 -0.31 -5.73
N ASN A 136 15.26 -0.87 -5.61
CA ASN A 136 15.09 -2.31 -5.68
C ASN A 136 15.34 -2.82 -7.11
N PRO A 137 16.41 -3.62 -7.36
CA PRO A 137 16.70 -4.12 -8.70
C PRO A 137 15.62 -5.09 -9.22
N GLU A 138 14.91 -5.80 -8.33
CA GLU A 138 13.80 -6.68 -8.70
C GLU A 138 12.63 -5.86 -9.26
N TYR A 139 12.33 -4.71 -8.63
CA TYR A 139 11.29 -3.81 -9.11
C TYR A 139 11.58 -3.31 -10.53
N THR A 140 12.81 -2.84 -10.78
CA THR A 140 13.22 -2.38 -12.11
C THR A 140 13.12 -3.50 -13.15
N THR A 141 13.47 -4.72 -12.77
CA THR A 141 13.37 -5.89 -13.65
C THR A 141 11.92 -6.20 -14.02
N VAL A 142 11.02 -6.28 -13.02
CA VAL A 142 9.59 -6.54 -13.24
C VAL A 142 8.93 -5.42 -14.04
N CYS A 143 9.22 -4.16 -13.71
CA CYS A 143 8.70 -3.01 -14.44
C CYS A 143 9.11 -3.06 -15.92
N THR A 144 10.39 -3.35 -16.20
CA THR A 144 10.89 -3.49 -17.58
C THR A 144 10.17 -4.62 -18.34
N GLN A 145 9.92 -5.76 -17.69
CA GLN A 145 9.15 -6.87 -18.27
C GLN A 145 7.70 -6.48 -18.56
N MET A 146 7.04 -5.77 -17.64
CA MET A 146 5.66 -5.30 -17.82
C MET A 146 5.53 -4.28 -18.96
N VAL A 147 6.47 -3.33 -19.04
CA VAL A 147 6.53 -2.35 -20.15
C VAL A 147 6.76 -3.06 -21.48
N ALA A 148 7.64 -4.07 -21.54
CA ALA A 148 7.85 -4.86 -22.75
C ALA A 148 6.59 -5.66 -23.18
N ALA A 149 5.78 -6.11 -22.22
CA ALA A 149 4.54 -6.84 -22.48
C ALA A 149 3.33 -5.92 -22.81
N GLN A 150 3.45 -4.62 -22.60
CA GLN A 150 2.37 -3.65 -22.74
C GLN A 150 1.71 -3.69 -24.12
N GLY A 151 2.49 -3.75 -25.20
CA GLY A 151 1.96 -3.79 -26.56
C GLY A 151 1.06 -5.01 -26.81
N SER A 152 1.47 -6.17 -26.31
CA SER A 152 0.68 -7.42 -26.39
C SER A 152 -0.61 -7.31 -25.59
N PHE A 153 -0.57 -6.69 -24.41
CA PHE A 153 -1.75 -6.45 -23.58
C PHE A 153 -2.75 -5.51 -24.26
N VAL A 154 -2.29 -4.36 -24.77
CA VAL A 154 -3.14 -3.41 -25.51
C VAL A 154 -3.77 -4.07 -26.72
N ASN A 155 -3.00 -4.85 -27.49
CA ASN A 155 -3.52 -5.60 -28.64
C ASN A 155 -4.57 -6.63 -28.22
N ALA A 156 -4.36 -7.36 -27.13
CA ALA A 156 -5.34 -8.33 -26.63
C ALA A 156 -6.65 -7.67 -26.19
N VAL A 157 -6.58 -6.55 -25.45
CA VAL A 157 -7.76 -5.81 -24.97
C VAL A 157 -8.51 -5.18 -26.14
N THR A 158 -7.80 -4.57 -27.10
CA THR A 158 -8.42 -3.96 -28.29
C THR A 158 -8.98 -5.03 -29.23
N SER A 159 -8.28 -6.14 -29.45
CA SER A 159 -8.76 -7.25 -30.30
C SER A 159 -9.98 -7.96 -29.71
N SER A 160 -10.04 -8.11 -28.39
CA SER A 160 -11.23 -8.64 -27.69
C SER A 160 -12.43 -7.68 -27.76
N ASN A 161 -12.15 -6.38 -27.87
CA ASN A 161 -13.15 -5.31 -27.99
C ASN A 161 -13.58 -5.00 -29.43
N ILE A 162 -12.88 -5.46 -30.47
CA ILE A 162 -13.29 -5.23 -31.88
C ILE A 162 -14.63 -5.92 -32.21
N LEU A 163 -15.02 -6.96 -31.47
CA LEU A 163 -16.36 -7.56 -31.59
C LEU A 163 -17.47 -6.74 -30.91
N CYS A 164 -17.16 -5.77 -30.03
CA CYS A 164 -18.14 -4.98 -29.28
C CYS A 164 -18.13 -3.47 -29.63
N PHE A 165 -16.97 -2.91 -29.98
CA PHE A 165 -16.82 -1.46 -30.26
C PHE A 165 -17.37 -1.00 -31.61
N THR A 166 -17.58 -1.90 -32.56
CA THR A 166 -18.25 -1.55 -33.83
C THR A 166 -19.71 -1.12 -33.63
N TRP A 167 -20.34 -1.51 -32.51
CA TRP A 167 -21.69 -1.06 -32.15
C TRP A 167 -21.70 0.26 -31.38
N VAL A 168 -20.82 0.43 -30.39
CA VAL A 168 -20.79 1.64 -29.55
C VAL A 168 -20.35 2.87 -30.34
N TRP A 169 -19.35 2.75 -31.22
CA TRP A 169 -18.96 3.87 -32.09
C TRP A 169 -20.06 4.20 -33.11
N LYS A 170 -20.76 3.19 -33.66
CA LYS A 170 -21.94 3.45 -34.53
C LYS A 170 -23.07 4.16 -33.78
N CYS A 171 -23.31 3.86 -32.51
CA CYS A 171 -24.30 4.56 -31.69
C CYS A 171 -23.88 6.00 -31.37
N CYS A 172 -22.60 6.27 -31.08
CA CYS A 172 -22.10 7.63 -30.89
C CYS A 172 -22.10 8.46 -32.18
N ASP A 173 -21.77 7.85 -33.33
CA ASP A 173 -21.80 8.54 -34.64
C ASP A 173 -23.24 8.82 -35.10
N TYR A 174 -24.20 7.96 -34.74
CA TYR A 174 -25.63 8.19 -34.96
C TYR A 174 -26.16 9.33 -34.07
N ALA A 175 -25.80 9.34 -32.77
CA ALA A 175 -26.21 10.39 -31.84
C ALA A 175 -25.63 11.77 -32.20
N PHE A 176 -24.39 11.82 -32.69
CA PHE A 176 -23.75 13.07 -33.14
C PHE A 176 -24.39 13.62 -34.44
N LYS A 177 -24.80 12.74 -35.35
CA LYS A 177 -25.53 13.11 -36.58
C LYS A 177 -26.97 13.58 -36.30
N GLU A 178 -27.64 13.00 -35.32
CA GLU A 178 -29.00 13.40 -34.91
C GLU A 178 -28.99 14.80 -34.26
N VAL A 179 -28.02 15.08 -33.38
CA VAL A 179 -27.83 16.39 -32.75
C VAL A 179 -27.45 17.46 -33.78
N SER A 180 -26.60 17.12 -34.76
CA SER A 180 -26.23 18.06 -35.84
C SER A 180 -27.40 18.41 -36.77
N ARG A 181 -28.34 17.49 -37.00
CA ARG A 181 -29.58 17.78 -37.76
C ARG A 181 -30.58 18.62 -36.95
N SER A 182 -30.68 18.38 -35.64
CA SER A 182 -31.55 19.17 -34.76
C SER A 182 -31.11 20.63 -34.63
N VAL A 183 -29.81 20.91 -34.72
CA VAL A 183 -29.28 22.29 -34.67
C VAL A 183 -29.47 23.03 -36.00
N ALA A 184 -29.45 22.32 -37.13
CA ALA A 184 -29.71 22.92 -38.45
C ALA A 184 -31.20 23.22 -38.73
N ALA A 185 -32.12 22.60 -38.00
CA ALA A 185 -33.57 22.79 -38.18
C ALA A 185 -34.17 23.95 -37.35
N SER A 186 -33.40 24.55 -36.43
CA SER A 186 -33.82 25.69 -35.60
C SER A 186 -33.26 27.05 -36.04
N SER A 187 -32.67 27.13 -37.23
CA SER A 187 -32.16 28.37 -37.83
C SER A 187 -32.79 28.67 -39.19
N VAL A 188 -34.13 28.65 -39.25
CA VAL A 188 -34.96 29.37 -40.23
C VAL A 188 -36.06 30.11 -39.48
#